data_AF-A0A949WHD1-F1
#
_entry.id   AF-A0A949WHD1-F1
#
_cell.length_a   1.000
_cell.length_b   1.000
_cell.length_c   1.000
_cell.angle_alpha   90.00
_cell.angle_beta   90.00
_cell.angle_gamma   90.00
#
_symmetry.space_group_name_H-M   'P 1'
#
loop_
_entity.id
_entity.type
_entity.pdbx_description
1 polymer ?
#
loop_
_entity_poly.entity_id
_entity_poly.type
_entity_poly.pdbx_seq_one_letter_code
_entity_poly.pdbx_strand_id
1 'polypeptide(L)'
;MLYFSNNITTTASWALLGCILDFCISVLNVGHDKKKWQVIQDLIQHCGFIFQFENVCICCNRPCKLSFDNNNRLHGEGEPAIQFRDGFSVYAYHGEHPSEEH
;
A
#
# COMPACT_ATOMS: atom_id res chain seq x y z
N MET A 1 -13.29 -17.39 -1.28
CA MET A 1 -12.24 -16.53 -0.69
C MET A 1 -11.48 -15.84 -1.83
N LEU A 2 -12.14 -14.94 -2.57
CA LEU A 2 -11.60 -14.24 -3.75
C LEU A 2 -11.88 -12.71 -3.71
N TYR A 3 -12.22 -12.17 -2.54
CA TYR A 3 -12.63 -10.76 -2.41
C TYR A 3 -11.47 -9.77 -2.27
N PHE A 4 -10.22 -10.23 -2.17
CA PHE A 4 -9.08 -9.34 -1.92
C PHE A 4 -8.22 -9.03 -3.15
N SER A 5 -8.32 -9.77 -4.25
CA SER A 5 -7.40 -9.57 -5.38
C SER A 5 -7.60 -8.26 -6.15
N ASN A 6 -8.75 -7.60 -6.03
CA ASN A 6 -9.05 -6.33 -6.72
C ASN A 6 -9.03 -5.10 -5.79
N ASN A 7 -8.88 -5.29 -4.48
CA ASN A 7 -8.98 -4.19 -3.50
C ASN A 7 -7.61 -3.76 -2.94
N ILE A 8 -6.55 -4.49 -3.28
CA ILE A 8 -5.17 -4.13 -2.93
C ILE A 8 -4.63 -3.25 -4.06
N THR A 9 -4.66 -1.94 -3.87
CA THR A 9 -4.01 -1.04 -4.82
C THR A 9 -2.58 -0.80 -4.36
N THR A 10 -1.59 -1.12 -5.21
CA THR A 10 -0.19 -0.83 -4.90
C THR A 10 0.03 0.68 -4.90
N THR A 11 0.95 1.16 -4.05
CA THR A 11 1.26 2.60 -3.93
C THR A 11 1.58 3.26 -5.28
N ALA A 12 2.19 2.51 -6.21
CA ALA A 12 2.56 3.00 -7.54
C ALA A 12 1.33 3.41 -8.38
N SER A 13 0.21 2.70 -8.26
CA SER A 13 -1.00 3.02 -9.01
C SER A 13 -1.69 4.28 -8.47
N TRP A 14 -1.70 4.49 -7.15
CA TRP A 14 -2.20 5.71 -6.52
C TRP A 14 -1.34 6.93 -6.81
N ALA A 15 -0.01 6.78 -6.80
CA ALA A 15 0.89 7.86 -7.14
C ALA A 15 0.68 8.34 -8.59
N LEU A 16 0.46 7.41 -9.53
CA LEU A 16 0.16 7.77 -10.93
C LEU A 16 -1.15 8.54 -11.07
N LEU A 17 -2.23 8.07 -10.41
CA LEU A 17 -3.50 8.78 -10.39
C LEU A 17 -3.35 10.17 -9.75
N GLY A 18 -2.59 10.26 -8.65
CA GLY A 18 -2.25 11.52 -8.00
C GLY A 18 -1.57 12.51 -8.95
N CYS A 19 -0.59 12.07 -9.73
CA CYS A 19 0.08 12.93 -10.73
C CYS A 19 -0.88 13.43 -11.81
N ILE A 20 -1.79 12.58 -12.29
CA ILE A 20 -2.77 12.97 -13.31
C ILE A 20 -3.76 14.00 -12.72
N LEU A 21 -4.26 13.75 -11.50
CA LEU A 21 -5.14 14.68 -10.80
C LEU A 21 -4.46 16.01 -10.54
N ASP A 22 -3.20 15.99 -10.07
CA ASP A 22 -2.42 17.19 -9.86
C ASP A 22 -2.28 17.99 -11.15
N PHE A 23 -1.91 17.36 -12.27
CA PHE A 23 -1.82 18.03 -13.57
C PHE A 23 -3.14 18.66 -14.00
N CYS A 24 -4.26 17.93 -13.88
CA CYS A 24 -5.59 18.47 -14.19
C CYS A 24 -5.92 19.70 -13.33
N ILE A 25 -5.55 19.68 -12.05
CA ILE A 25 -5.83 20.76 -11.11
C ILE A 25 -4.88 21.96 -11.33
N SER A 26 -3.57 21.72 -11.37
CA SER A 26 -2.53 22.74 -11.32
C SER A 26 -2.23 23.35 -12.69
N VAL A 27 -2.33 22.56 -13.76
CA VAL A 27 -2.03 22.99 -15.14
C VAL A 27 -3.30 23.29 -15.92
N LEU A 28 -4.27 22.37 -15.91
CA LEU A 28 -5.51 22.55 -16.67
C LEU A 28 -6.56 23.40 -15.93
N ASN A 29 -6.29 23.76 -14.67
CA ASN A 29 -7.17 24.56 -13.82
C ASN A 29 -8.59 23.97 -13.69
N VAL A 30 -8.67 22.63 -13.61
CA VAL A 30 -9.94 21.93 -13.40
C VAL A 30 -10.44 22.18 -11.98
N GLY A 31 -11.70 22.57 -11.87
CA GLY A 31 -12.38 22.75 -10.59
C GLY A 31 -12.41 21.46 -9.79
N HIS A 32 -12.11 21.55 -8.49
CA HIS A 32 -12.02 20.39 -7.60
C HIS A 32 -12.42 20.77 -6.18
N ASP A 33 -12.75 19.76 -5.38
CA ASP A 33 -12.95 19.91 -3.94
C ASP A 33 -11.58 19.91 -3.24
N LYS A 34 -11.20 21.06 -2.68
CA LYS A 34 -9.91 21.24 -2.01
C LYS A 34 -9.69 20.30 -0.83
N LYS A 35 -10.75 19.98 -0.07
CA LYS A 35 -10.63 19.09 1.09
C LYS A 35 -10.39 17.66 0.63
N LYS A 36 -11.14 17.20 -0.38
CA LYS A 36 -10.92 15.87 -0.96
C LYS A 36 -9.54 15.75 -1.60
N TRP A 37 -9.08 16.79 -2.29
CA TRP A 37 -7.75 16.81 -2.87
C TRP A 37 -6.65 16.71 -1.81
N GLN A 38 -6.74 17.49 -0.73
CA GLN A 38 -5.79 17.41 0.38
C GLN A 38 -5.74 16.00 0.99
N VAL A 39 -6.90 15.35 1.21
CA VAL A 39 -6.95 13.98 1.72
C VAL A 39 -6.22 13.01 0.79
N ILE A 40 -6.40 13.14 -0.52
CA ILE A 40 -5.68 12.30 -1.51
C ILE A 40 -4.17 12.55 -1.43
N GLN A 41 -3.74 13.80 -1.34
CA GLN A 41 -2.32 14.15 -1.21
C GLN A 41 -1.72 13.54 0.06
N ASP A 42 -2.40 13.68 1.20
CA ASP A 42 -1.94 13.14 2.48
C ASP A 42 -1.81 11.61 2.44
N LEU A 43 -2.79 10.92 1.86
CA LEU A 43 -2.76 9.47 1.68
C LEU A 43 -1.57 9.03 0.82
N ILE A 44 -1.30 9.70 -0.30
CA ILE A 44 -0.19 9.36 -1.20
C ILE A 44 1.17 9.61 -0.53
N GLN A 45 1.30 10.71 0.21
CA GLN A 45 2.56 11.12 0.82
C GLN A 45 2.91 10.31 2.07
N HIS A 46 1.91 9.92 2.86
CA HIS A 46 2.13 9.34 4.18
C HIS A 46 1.81 7.85 4.27
N CYS A 47 0.96 7.31 3.40
CA CYS A 47 0.60 5.89 3.42
C CYS A 47 1.40 5.06 2.40
N GLY A 48 1.61 3.80 2.72
CA GLY A 48 2.16 2.80 1.82
C GLY A 48 1.05 2.00 1.17
N PHE A 49 0.43 1.12 1.95
CA PHE A 49 -0.67 0.28 1.49
C PHE A 49 -2.01 0.91 1.83
N ILE A 50 -2.91 0.92 0.84
CA ILE A 50 -4.28 1.42 0.97
C ILE A 50 -5.20 0.32 0.45
N PHE A 51 -6.06 -0.18 1.34
CA PHE A 51 -7.06 -1.21 1.04
C PHE A 51 -8.43 -0.55 1.10
N GLN A 52 -9.13 -0.53 -0.02
CA GLN A 52 -10.41 0.14 -0.14
C GLN A 52 -11.53 -0.88 -0.18
N PHE A 53 -12.54 -0.62 0.64
CA PHE A 53 -13.82 -1.31 0.63
C PHE A 53 -14.91 -0.26 0.46
N GLU A 54 -16.14 -0.70 0.21
CA GLU A 54 -17.27 0.19 -0.11
C GLU A 54 -17.45 1.34 0.90
N ASN A 55 -17.30 1.05 2.20
CA ASN A 55 -17.54 2.02 3.27
C ASN A 55 -16.36 2.18 4.25
N VAL A 56 -15.25 1.48 4.01
CA VAL A 56 -14.10 1.44 4.92
C VAL A 56 -12.83 1.49 4.10
N CYS A 57 -11.85 2.27 4.55
CA CYS A 57 -10.51 2.30 4.00
C CYS A 57 -9.50 1.96 5.09
N ILE A 58 -8.63 0.99 4.82
CA ILE A 58 -7.52 0.64 5.70
C ILE A 58 -6.25 1.24 5.08
N CYS A 59 -5.61 2.13 5.81
CA CYS A 59 -4.36 2.77 5.38
C CYS A 59 -3.24 2.38 6.35
N CYS A 60 -2.12 1.92 5.79
CA CYS A 60 -0.95 1.53 6.57
C CYS A 60 0.24 2.43 6.22
N ASN A 61 1.15 2.60 7.18
CA ASN A 61 2.45 3.22 6.92
C ASN A 61 3.20 2.50 5.80
N ARG A 62 4.15 3.19 5.16
CA ARG A 62 5.03 2.57 4.17
C ARG A 62 5.97 1.55 4.84
N PRO A 63 6.06 0.30 4.34
CA PRO A 63 7.09 -0.61 4.79
C PRO A 63 8.48 -0.01 4.58
N CYS A 64 9.35 -0.12 5.58
CA CYS A 64 10.77 0.18 5.41
C CYS A 64 11.56 -1.00 4.84
N LYS A 65 10.99 -2.21 4.90
CA LYS A 65 11.52 -3.42 4.25
C LYS A 65 10.38 -4.18 3.60
N LEU A 66 10.62 -4.70 2.40
CA LEU A 66 9.73 -5.58 1.67
C LEU A 66 10.58 -6.57 0.86
N SER A 67 10.42 -7.86 1.11
CA SER A 67 11.27 -8.93 0.54
C SER A 67 10.45 -10.01 -0.15
N PHE A 68 10.96 -10.48 -1.28
CA PHE A 68 10.35 -11.52 -2.10
C PHE A 68 11.39 -12.57 -2.50
N ASP A 69 10.92 -13.79 -2.74
CA ASP A 69 11.74 -14.85 -3.33
C ASP A 69 11.87 -14.70 -4.86
N ASN A 70 12.64 -15.59 -5.49
CA ASN A 70 12.87 -15.61 -6.94
C ASN A 70 11.58 -15.84 -7.76
N ASN A 71 10.49 -16.28 -7.12
CA ASN A 71 9.18 -16.48 -7.73
C ASN A 71 8.23 -15.30 -7.44
N ASN A 72 8.74 -14.16 -6.96
CA ASN A 72 7.98 -12.98 -6.54
C ASN A 72 6.94 -13.27 -5.43
N ARG A 73 7.21 -14.22 -4.55
CA ARG A 73 6.36 -14.51 -3.38
C ARG A 73 6.95 -13.84 -2.16
N LEU A 74 6.09 -13.33 -1.28
CA LEU A 74 6.53 -12.67 -0.04
C LEU A 74 7.38 -13.65 0.79
N HIS A 75 8.62 -13.29 1.09
CA HIS A 75 9.57 -14.22 1.73
C HIS A 75 10.67 -13.48 2.50
N GLY A 76 10.99 -13.97 3.70
CA GLY A 76 12.16 -13.59 4.50
C GLY A 76 12.73 -14.80 5.23
N GLU A 77 14.01 -15.09 5.00
CA GLU A 77 14.74 -16.22 5.58
C GLU A 77 15.32 -15.84 6.95
N GLY A 78 14.71 -16.29 8.05
CA GLY A 78 15.16 -15.94 9.40
C GLY A 78 14.96 -14.46 9.76
N GLU A 79 14.21 -13.71 8.96
CA GLU A 79 13.95 -12.28 9.14
C GLU A 79 12.56 -11.90 8.61
N PRO A 80 12.00 -10.74 9.02
CA PRO A 80 10.72 -10.28 8.50
C PRO A 80 10.74 -10.09 6.98
N ALA A 81 9.69 -10.57 6.31
CA ALA A 81 9.43 -10.31 4.90
C ALA A 81 8.89 -8.88 4.67
N ILE A 82 8.15 -8.34 5.64
CA ILE A 82 7.72 -6.93 5.70
C ILE A 82 8.12 -6.35 7.05
N GLN A 83 8.72 -5.16 7.06
CA GLN A 83 8.99 -4.38 8.27
C GLN A 83 8.42 -2.97 8.12
N PHE A 84 7.77 -2.47 9.17
CA PHE A 84 7.29 -1.09 9.28
C PHE A 84 8.13 -0.30 10.28
N ARG A 85 8.10 1.04 10.17
CA ARG A 85 8.89 1.95 10.99
C ARG A 85 8.48 2.00 12.47
N ASP A 86 7.25 1.60 12.78
CA ASP A 86 6.73 1.47 14.13
C ASP A 86 7.14 0.17 14.82
N GLY A 87 7.90 -0.69 14.13
CA GLY A 87 8.36 -1.98 14.65
C GLY A 87 7.43 -3.14 14.30
N PHE A 88 6.26 -2.91 13.69
CA PHE A 88 5.40 -4.00 13.23
C PHE A 88 6.09 -4.79 12.11
N SER A 89 5.95 -6.11 12.14
CA SER A 89 6.66 -7.04 11.24
C SER A 89 5.71 -8.13 10.75
N VAL A 90 5.88 -8.52 9.49
CA VAL A 90 5.22 -9.70 8.91
C VAL A 90 6.28 -10.67 8.45
N TYR A 91 6.23 -11.88 9.00
CA TYR A 91 7.07 -12.99 8.58
C TYR A 91 6.34 -13.81 7.52
N ALA A 92 7.07 -14.25 6.50
CA ALA A 92 6.54 -15.10 5.45
C ALA A 92 7.66 -15.97 4.87
N TYR A 93 7.32 -17.20 4.51
CA TYR A 93 8.21 -18.15 3.85
C TYR A 93 7.53 -18.67 2.59
N HIS A 94 8.06 -18.31 1.41
CA HIS A 94 7.49 -18.68 0.10
C HIS A 94 6.00 -18.31 -0.07
N GLY A 95 5.59 -17.18 0.50
CA GLY A 95 4.22 -16.66 0.44
C GLY A 95 3.30 -17.15 1.56
N GLU A 96 3.77 -18.02 2.45
CA GLU A 96 2.99 -18.57 3.56
C GLU A 96 3.43 -17.95 4.89
N HIS A 97 2.48 -17.77 5.81
CA HIS A 97 2.84 -17.42 7.17
C HIS A 97 3.60 -18.61 7.77
N PRO A 98 4.74 -18.40 8.45
CA PRO A 98 5.42 -19.50 9.13
C PRO A 98 4.42 -20.12 10.12
N SER A 99 4.09 -21.40 9.96
CA SER A 99 3.36 -22.11 11.01
C SER A 99 4.19 -22.03 12.29
N GLU A 100 3.56 -21.80 13.43
CA GLU A 100 4.21 -22.00 14.72
C GLU A 100 4.58 -23.49 14.81
N GLU A 101 5.80 -23.87 14.41
CA GLU A 101 6.35 -25.17 14.76
C GLU A 101 6.51 -25.17 16.29
N HIS A 102 5.64 -25.92 16.95
CA HIS A 102 5.77 -26.31 18.35
C HIS A 102 6.87 -27.37 18.51
#